data_AF-A0A373J8U9-F1
#
_entry.id   AF-A0A373J8U9-F1
#
_cell.length_a   1.000
_cell.length_b   1.000
_cell.length_c   1.000
_cell.angle_alpha   90.00
_cell.angle_beta   90.00
_cell.angle_gamma   90.00
#
_symmetry.space_group_name_H-M   'P 1'
#
loop_
_entity.id
_entity.type
_entity.pdbx_description
1 polymer ?
#
loop_
_entity_poly.entity_id
_entity_poly.type
_entity_poly.pdbx_seq_one_letter_code
_entity_poly.pdbx_strand_id
1 'polypeptide(L)'
;MLPEMVKKGIKLNMEEMQLKLVSPIPPSVNHYLAYRVVTKNKRLMAMSYKTTEAKKYQTYMIDYVKQEVEKQNWIMLDNKFQHYYMDVIFYFPRIDMDANNYFKCLADAITDTQLVWIDDTQLCERVQGIFYDTENPRLEITIKPVGYIGVFQTKEIYEKFCSKCETCQRFKRNCSLLKKAKEGKISLEIQNDICSKYTIKKD
;
A
#
# COMPACT_ATOMS: atom_id res chain seq x y z
N MET A 1 16.56 6.58 20.10
CA MET A 1 15.13 6.58 20.50
C MET A 1 14.38 5.27 20.21
N LEU A 2 14.69 4.51 19.15
CA LEU A 2 14.13 3.16 18.91
C LEU A 2 14.15 2.19 20.12
N PRO A 3 15.20 2.12 20.96
CA PRO A 3 15.25 1.14 22.05
C PRO A 3 14.36 1.46 23.25
N GLU A 4 13.89 2.70 23.42
CA GLU A 4 13.18 3.12 24.63
C GLU A 4 11.66 2.94 24.52
N MET A 5 11.09 3.12 23.33
CA MET A 5 9.65 2.93 23.11
C MET A 5 9.27 1.44 23.15
N VAL A 6 10.13 0.56 22.63
CA VAL A 6 9.98 -0.90 22.74
C VAL A 6 10.17 -1.38 24.19
N LYS A 7 11.08 -0.75 24.97
CA LYS A 7 11.28 -1.05 26.40
C LYS A 7 10.10 -0.63 27.29
N LYS A 8 9.27 0.34 26.87
CA LYS A 8 8.13 0.85 27.66
C LYS A 8 6.84 0.04 27.53
N GLY A 9 6.84 -1.08 26.79
CA GLY A 9 5.65 -1.95 26.70
C GLY A 9 4.42 -1.26 26.12
N ILE A 10 4.62 -0.18 25.34
CA ILE A 10 3.52 0.49 24.63
C ILE A 10 3.05 -0.49 23.56
N LYS A 11 1.91 -1.14 23.80
CA LYS A 11 1.12 -1.77 22.74
C LYS A 11 0.68 -0.65 21.81
N LEU A 12 1.46 -0.39 20.76
CA LEU A 12 0.98 0.40 19.64
C LEU A 12 -0.25 -0.34 19.11
N ASN A 13 -1.42 0.27 19.27
CA ASN A 13 -2.64 -0.27 18.73
C ASN A 13 -2.57 -0.08 17.21
N MET A 14 -2.00 -1.07 16.53
CA MET A 14 -1.74 -1.03 15.08
C MET A 14 -3.01 -0.78 14.27
N GLU A 15 -4.17 -1.13 14.83
CA GLU A 15 -5.50 -0.90 14.25
C GLU A 15 -5.92 0.58 14.25
N GLU A 16 -5.28 1.43 15.06
CA GLU A 16 -5.58 2.86 15.18
C GLU A 16 -4.53 3.75 14.51
N MET A 17 -3.43 3.18 14.02
CA MET A 17 -2.36 3.95 13.38
C MET A 17 -2.81 4.48 12.02
N GLN A 18 -2.79 5.80 11.87
CA GLN A 18 -3.18 6.50 10.65
C GLN A 18 -2.14 7.56 10.30
N LEU A 19 -1.76 7.64 9.03
CA LEU A 19 -0.99 8.75 8.47
C LEU A 19 -1.95 9.66 7.70
N LYS A 20 -2.08 10.90 8.13
CA LYS A 20 -2.95 11.90 7.49
C LYS A 20 -2.12 12.86 6.65
N LEU A 21 -2.44 13.01 5.38
CA LEU A 21 -1.73 13.89 4.46
C LEU A 21 -2.71 14.85 3.80
N VAL A 22 -2.23 16.04 3.46
CA VAL A 22 -2.95 16.98 2.60
C VAL A 22 -2.08 17.28 1.39
N SER A 23 -2.63 17.10 0.19
CA SER A 23 -1.90 17.26 -1.06
C SER A 23 -2.59 18.27 -1.97
N PRO A 24 -1.85 19.08 -2.76
CA PRO A 24 -2.43 19.71 -3.94
C PRO A 24 -2.86 18.64 -4.95
N ILE A 25 -3.71 19.03 -5.91
CA ILE A 25 -4.12 18.12 -7.00
C ILE A 25 -2.90 17.70 -7.83
N PRO A 26 -2.58 16.39 -7.94
CA PRO A 26 -1.48 15.93 -8.78
C PRO A 26 -1.80 16.17 -10.26
N PRO A 27 -0.79 16.08 -11.14
CA PRO A 27 -1.04 15.94 -12.56
C PRO A 27 -1.88 14.69 -12.84
N SER A 28 -2.89 14.83 -13.71
CA SER A 28 -3.68 13.69 -14.15
C SER A 28 -2.82 12.72 -14.95
N VAL A 29 -3.22 11.44 -15.05
CA VAL A 29 -2.48 10.41 -15.79
C VAL A 29 -2.14 10.83 -17.23
N ASN A 30 -3.00 11.62 -17.87
CA ASN A 30 -2.81 12.15 -19.22
C ASN A 30 -1.69 13.21 -19.30
N HIS A 31 -1.43 13.93 -18.20
CA HIS A 31 -0.35 14.91 -18.08
C HIS A 31 0.85 14.37 -17.29
N TYR A 32 0.76 13.12 -16.82
CA TYR A 32 1.80 12.46 -16.04
C TYR A 32 2.96 11.97 -16.91
N LEU A 33 2.64 11.35 -18.05
CA LEU A 33 3.61 10.78 -18.98
C LEU A 33 3.58 11.49 -20.33
N ALA A 34 4.76 11.75 -20.86
CA ALA A 34 4.97 12.13 -22.25
C ALA A 34 5.77 11.05 -22.97
N TYR A 35 5.70 11.03 -24.29
CA TYR A 35 6.37 10.03 -25.13
C TYR A 35 7.40 10.71 -26.03
N ARG A 36 8.54 10.05 -26.21
CA ARG A 36 9.56 10.43 -27.20
C ARG A 36 9.98 9.22 -28.00
N VAL A 37 10.30 9.41 -29.27
CA VAL A 37 10.86 8.34 -30.10
C VAL A 37 12.35 8.23 -29.85
N VAL A 38 12.82 7.03 -29.54
CA VAL A 38 14.24 6.72 -29.33
C VAL A 38 14.63 5.55 -30.21
N THR A 39 15.78 5.66 -30.85
CA THR A 39 16.36 4.55 -31.62
C THR A 39 17.14 3.63 -30.68
N LYS A 40 16.69 2.39 -30.51
CA LYS A 40 17.42 1.34 -29.77
C LYS A 40 17.60 0.14 -30.69
N ASN A 41 18.82 -0.36 -30.83
CA ASN A 41 19.15 -1.51 -31.69
C ASN A 41 18.63 -1.37 -33.14
N LYS A 42 18.80 -0.19 -33.75
CA LYS A 42 18.30 0.16 -35.11
C LYS A 42 16.77 0.09 -35.27
N ARG A 43 16.01 0.01 -34.18
CA ARG A 43 14.53 0.07 -34.18
C ARG A 43 14.06 1.34 -33.47
N LEU A 44 13.06 2.00 -34.04
CA LEU A 44 12.38 3.13 -33.41
C LEU A 44 11.43 2.59 -32.34
N MET A 45 11.51 3.12 -31.12
CA MET A 45 10.62 2.76 -30.03
C MET A 45 10.09 4.03 -29.35
N ALA A 46 8.82 4.00 -28.96
CA ALA A 46 8.27 5.01 -28.07
C ALA A 46 8.76 4.77 -26.65
N MET A 47 9.37 5.77 -26.03
CA MET A 47 9.80 5.77 -24.63
C MET A 47 8.96 6.77 -23.86
N SER A 48 8.27 6.30 -22.83
CA SER A 48 7.57 7.18 -21.89
C SER A 48 8.55 7.82 -20.90
N TYR A 49 8.25 9.04 -20.47
CA TYR A 49 8.98 9.74 -19.42
C TYR A 49 8.02 10.62 -18.61
N LYS A 50 8.31 10.81 -17.32
CA LYS A 50 7.52 11.71 -16.45
C LYS A 50 7.66 13.16 -16.94
N THR A 51 6.56 13.88 -17.05
CA THR A 51 6.56 15.31 -17.44
C THR A 51 7.25 16.18 -16.38
N THR A 52 7.62 17.41 -16.74
CA THR A 52 8.23 18.35 -15.79
C THR A 52 7.31 18.68 -14.63
N GLU A 53 6.00 18.78 -14.89
CA GLU A 53 4.98 19.02 -13.87
C GLU A 53 4.89 17.84 -12.89
N ALA A 54 4.84 16.61 -13.41
CA ALA A 54 4.86 15.39 -12.60
C ALA A 54 6.10 15.29 -11.71
N LYS A 55 7.28 15.64 -12.23
CA LYS A 55 8.52 15.66 -11.44
C LYS A 55 8.48 16.69 -10.33
N LYS A 56 8.00 17.92 -10.61
CA LYS A 56 7.87 18.97 -9.59
C LYS A 56 6.94 18.54 -8.45
N TYR A 57 5.77 17.99 -8.81
CA TYR A 57 4.83 17.46 -7.84
C TYR A 57 5.44 16.32 -7.02
N GLN A 58 6.13 15.37 -7.66
CA GLN A 58 6.77 14.24 -6.97
C GLN A 58 7.83 14.71 -5.98
N THR A 59 8.71 15.63 -6.37
CA THR A 59 9.71 16.18 -5.45
C THR A 59 9.05 16.83 -4.23
N TYR A 60 8.04 17.67 -4.46
CA TYR A 60 7.28 18.29 -3.37
C TYR A 60 6.66 17.23 -2.44
N MET A 61 5.95 16.25 -2.99
CA MET A 61 5.25 15.24 -2.19
C MET A 61 6.20 14.31 -1.46
N ILE A 62 7.34 13.93 -2.04
CA ILE A 62 8.35 13.11 -1.38
C ILE A 62 8.85 13.80 -0.12
N ASP A 63 9.18 15.09 -0.21
CA ASP A 63 9.70 15.85 0.93
C ASP A 63 8.61 16.08 1.98
N TYR A 64 7.38 16.38 1.56
CA TYR A 64 6.24 16.53 2.46
C TYR A 64 5.91 15.24 3.22
N VAL A 65 5.85 14.10 2.52
CA VAL A 65 5.56 12.80 3.14
C VAL A 65 6.62 12.42 4.16
N LYS A 66 7.91 12.64 3.88
CA LYS A 66 9.00 12.40 4.85
C LYS A 66 8.77 13.18 6.15
N GLN A 67 8.41 14.46 6.04
CA GLN A 67 8.13 15.32 7.19
C GLN A 67 6.91 14.83 7.98
N GLU A 68 5.81 14.46 7.30
CA GLU A 68 4.60 14.01 7.97
C GLU A 68 4.75 12.61 8.61
N VAL A 69 5.53 11.71 8.00
CA VAL A 69 5.89 10.42 8.60
C VAL A 69 6.61 10.63 9.93
N GLU A 70 7.60 11.53 9.97
CA GLU A 70 8.33 11.86 11.19
C GLU A 70 7.42 12.52 12.23
N LYS A 71 6.69 13.57 11.83
CA LYS A 71 5.80 14.35 12.70
C LYS A 71 4.68 13.51 13.32
N GLN A 72 4.11 12.57 12.57
CA GLN A 72 3.03 11.70 13.04
C GLN A 72 3.54 10.41 13.66
N ASN A 73 4.87 10.21 13.75
CA ASN A 73 5.50 8.98 14.23
C ASN A 73 4.95 7.73 13.51
N TRP A 74 4.76 7.84 12.20
CA TRP A 74 4.28 6.72 11.40
C TRP A 74 5.32 5.59 11.36
N ILE A 75 4.85 4.36 11.51
CA ILE A 75 5.70 3.16 11.50
C ILE A 75 5.25 2.26 10.36
N MET A 76 6.07 2.16 9.31
CA MET A 76 5.84 1.18 8.25
C MET A 76 6.06 -0.24 8.77
N LEU A 77 5.17 -1.15 8.40
CA LEU A 77 5.30 -2.57 8.74
C LEU A 77 6.26 -3.25 7.77
N ASP A 78 7.26 -3.95 8.31
CA ASP A 78 8.25 -4.73 7.54
C ASP A 78 7.65 -6.07 7.06
N ASN A 79 6.57 -5.98 6.29
CA ASN A 79 5.90 -7.12 5.67
C ASN A 79 5.46 -6.73 4.27
N LYS A 80 6.12 -7.28 3.25
CA LYS A 80 5.80 -7.04 1.83
C LYS A 80 4.40 -7.50 1.39
N PHE A 81 3.72 -8.31 2.21
CA PHE A 81 2.33 -8.74 1.95
C PHE A 81 1.31 -7.95 2.76
N GLN A 82 1.76 -6.99 3.57
CA GLN A 82 0.87 -6.05 4.22
C GLN A 82 0.38 -5.05 3.18
N HIS A 83 -0.92 -4.90 3.05
CA HIS A 83 -1.49 -3.84 2.24
C HIS A 83 -1.87 -2.63 3.11
N TYR A 84 -2.07 -1.48 2.47
CA TYR A 84 -2.49 -0.24 3.11
C TYR A 84 -3.67 0.34 2.36
N TYR A 85 -4.71 0.72 3.09
CA TYR A 85 -5.75 1.57 2.53
C TYR A 85 -5.24 3.00 2.43
N MET A 86 -5.43 3.62 1.27
CA MET A 86 -5.28 5.05 1.08
C MET A 86 -6.66 5.63 0.78
N ASP A 87 -7.29 6.12 1.83
CA ASP A 87 -8.59 6.76 1.81
C ASP A 87 -8.43 8.21 1.38
N VAL A 88 -9.05 8.60 0.27
CA VAL A 88 -8.87 9.93 -0.32
C VAL A 88 -10.19 10.63 -0.52
N ILE A 89 -10.27 11.85 -0.01
CA ILE A 89 -11.33 12.81 -0.32
C ILE A 89 -10.76 13.84 -1.29
N PHE A 90 -11.40 13.98 -2.45
CA PHE A 90 -11.02 14.94 -3.48
C PHE A 90 -11.82 16.23 -3.33
N TYR A 91 -11.14 17.37 -3.38
CA TYR A 91 -11.74 18.70 -3.50
C TYR A 91 -11.28 19.29 -4.83
N PHE A 92 -12.05 19.07 -5.89
CA PHE A 92 -11.69 19.50 -7.24
C PHE A 92 -12.10 20.94 -7.54
N PRO A 93 -11.36 21.65 -8.41
CA PRO A 93 -11.76 22.99 -8.81
C PRO A 93 -12.99 23.04 -9.74
N ARG A 94 -13.37 21.90 -10.36
CA ARG A 94 -14.42 21.80 -11.39
C ARG A 94 -15.05 20.39 -11.45
N ILE A 95 -16.26 20.29 -12.01
CA ILE A 95 -17.11 19.09 -11.96
C ILE A 95 -16.72 17.95 -12.89
N ASP A 96 -16.00 18.23 -13.97
CA ASP A 96 -15.63 17.29 -15.03
C ASP A 96 -14.27 16.62 -14.81
N MET A 97 -13.86 16.47 -13.55
CA MET A 97 -12.60 15.83 -13.16
C MET A 97 -12.85 14.39 -12.68
N ASP A 98 -12.01 13.47 -13.14
CA ASP A 98 -12.07 12.05 -12.76
C ASP A 98 -10.98 11.72 -11.73
N ALA A 99 -11.42 11.36 -10.52
CA ALA A 99 -10.57 10.98 -9.39
C ALA A 99 -9.53 9.91 -9.72
N ASN A 100 -9.89 8.93 -10.55
CA ASN A 100 -9.01 7.81 -10.85
C ASN A 100 -7.73 8.24 -11.59
N ASN A 101 -7.80 9.33 -12.36
CA ASN A 101 -6.65 9.85 -13.09
C ASN A 101 -5.56 10.44 -12.19
N TYR A 102 -5.88 10.76 -10.94
CA TYR A 102 -4.98 11.47 -10.02
C TYR A 102 -4.20 10.54 -9.10
N PHE A 103 -4.63 9.28 -8.96
CA PHE A 103 -3.95 8.32 -8.09
C PHE A 103 -2.54 7.99 -8.56
N LYS A 104 -2.30 7.83 -9.88
CA LYS A 104 -1.01 7.30 -10.34
C LYS A 104 0.18 8.17 -9.94
N CYS A 105 0.09 9.49 -10.14
CA CYS A 105 1.19 10.38 -9.79
C CYS A 105 1.38 10.50 -8.26
N LEU A 106 0.27 10.53 -7.51
CA LEU A 106 0.28 10.53 -6.04
C LEU A 106 0.90 9.26 -5.45
N ALA A 107 0.45 8.09 -5.91
CA ALA A 107 0.92 6.78 -5.47
C ALA A 107 2.41 6.60 -5.79
N ASP A 108 2.85 7.00 -6.99
CA ASP A 108 4.28 6.95 -7.35
C ASP A 108 5.12 7.85 -6.43
N ALA A 109 4.64 9.06 -6.11
CA ALA A 109 5.35 9.98 -5.21
C ALA A 109 5.52 9.41 -3.78
N ILE A 110 4.46 8.80 -3.24
CA ILE A 110 4.51 8.20 -1.90
C ILE A 110 5.40 6.94 -1.91
N THR A 111 5.29 6.10 -2.94
CA THR A 111 6.10 4.88 -3.11
C THR A 111 7.58 5.21 -3.22
N ASP A 112 7.95 6.28 -3.94
CA ASP A 112 9.33 6.74 -4.08
C ASP A 112 9.99 7.09 -2.73
N THR A 113 9.20 7.32 -1.66
CA THR A 113 9.74 7.50 -0.30
C THR A 113 10.19 6.20 0.35
N GLN A 114 9.50 5.08 0.07
CA GLN A 114 9.63 3.80 0.79
C GLN A 114 9.44 3.91 2.31
N LEU A 115 8.77 4.96 2.79
CA LEU A 115 8.53 5.21 4.22
C LEU A 115 7.11 4.89 4.67
N VAL A 116 6.17 4.77 3.73
CA VAL A 116 4.76 4.46 4.03
C VAL A 116 4.43 3.01 3.72
N TRP A 117 4.87 2.54 2.56
CA TRP A 117 4.88 1.15 2.11
C TRP A 117 6.12 0.91 1.22
N ILE A 118 6.43 -0.35 0.92
CA ILE A 118 7.65 -0.73 0.18
C ILE A 118 7.45 -0.55 -1.33
N ASP A 119 6.28 -0.93 -1.84
CA ASP A 119 5.97 -0.98 -3.26
C ASP A 119 4.49 -0.63 -3.52
N ASP A 120 4.16 -0.08 -4.69
CA ASP A 120 2.78 0.34 -5.02
C ASP A 120 1.81 -0.84 -5.13
N THR A 121 2.30 -2.07 -5.30
CA THR A 121 1.51 -3.29 -5.15
C THR A 121 0.89 -3.48 -3.76
N GLN A 122 1.39 -2.73 -2.75
CA GLN A 122 0.84 -2.75 -1.40
C GLN A 122 -0.32 -1.78 -1.19
N LEU A 123 -0.61 -0.93 -2.18
CA LEU A 123 -1.60 0.11 -2.08
C LEU A 123 -3.01 -0.41 -2.40
N CYS A 124 -3.98 0.04 -1.63
CA CYS A 124 -5.40 -0.08 -1.92
C CYS A 124 -6.03 1.32 -1.90
N GLU A 125 -5.99 2.00 -3.04
CA GLU A 125 -6.60 3.32 -3.21
C GLU A 125 -8.13 3.26 -3.11
N ARG A 126 -8.72 4.21 -2.37
CA ARG A 126 -10.18 4.32 -2.20
C ARG A 126 -10.63 5.76 -2.21
N VAL A 127 -11.59 6.07 -3.07
CA VAL A 127 -12.29 7.36 -3.07
C VAL A 127 -13.34 7.33 -1.95
N GLN A 128 -13.21 8.23 -0.98
CA GLN A 128 -14.17 8.40 0.12
C GLN A 128 -15.16 9.53 -0.15
N GLY A 129 -14.79 10.48 -1.01
CA GLY A 129 -15.67 11.60 -1.37
C GLY A 129 -15.08 12.41 -2.52
N ILE A 130 -15.97 13.01 -3.32
CA ILE A 130 -15.63 13.98 -4.36
C ILE A 130 -16.46 15.23 -4.08
N PHE A 131 -15.77 16.32 -3.78
CA PHE A 131 -16.31 17.64 -3.54
C PHE A 131 -15.67 18.63 -4.50
N TYR A 132 -16.24 19.83 -4.57
CA TYR A 132 -15.78 20.89 -5.45
C TYR A 132 -15.46 22.15 -4.66
N ASP A 133 -14.21 22.60 -4.77
CA ASP A 133 -13.65 23.76 -4.07
C ASP A 133 -12.72 24.49 -5.05
N THR A 134 -13.26 25.52 -5.71
CA THR A 134 -12.53 26.31 -6.70
C THR A 134 -11.45 27.18 -6.05
N GLU A 135 -11.63 27.56 -4.78
CA GLU A 135 -10.71 28.44 -4.05
C GLU A 135 -9.52 27.66 -3.48
N ASN A 136 -9.75 26.44 -3.00
CA ASN A 136 -8.72 25.61 -2.35
C ASN A 136 -8.77 24.13 -2.78
N PRO A 137 -8.43 23.82 -4.04
CA PRO A 137 -8.45 22.46 -4.54
C PRO A 137 -7.32 21.62 -3.93
N ARG A 138 -7.69 20.45 -3.38
CA ARG A 138 -6.77 19.60 -2.61
C ARG A 138 -7.25 18.15 -2.53
N LEU A 139 -6.40 17.29 -1.98
CA LEU A 139 -6.76 15.95 -1.53
C LEU A 139 -6.52 15.87 -0.02
N GLU A 140 -7.47 15.29 0.68
CA GLU A 140 -7.32 14.87 2.07
C GLU A 140 -7.16 13.36 2.08
N ILE A 141 -6.02 12.88 2.56
CA ILE A 141 -5.57 11.50 2.43
C ILE A 141 -5.40 10.92 3.83
N THR A 142 -5.95 9.72 4.07
CA THR A 142 -5.72 8.93 5.28
C THR A 142 -5.19 7.57 4.88
N ILE A 143 -4.00 7.22 5.36
CA ILE A 143 -3.35 5.94 5.09
C ILE A 143 -3.37 5.11 6.37
N LYS A 144 -3.77 3.84 6.26
CA LYS A 144 -3.81 2.89 7.38
C LYS A 144 -3.56 1.46 6.92
N PRO A 145 -2.94 0.60 7.75
CA PRO A 145 -2.79 -0.81 7.41
C PRO A 145 -4.17 -1.48 7.24
N VAL A 146 -4.28 -2.42 6.31
CA VAL A 146 -5.47 -3.28 6.21
C VAL A 146 -5.48 -4.31 7.35
N GLY A 147 -6.69 -4.72 7.77
CA GLY A 147 -6.86 -5.72 8.83
C GLY A 147 -6.62 -7.17 8.38
N TYR A 148 -6.74 -7.45 7.08
CA TYR A 148 -6.51 -8.79 6.53
C TYR A 148 -5.02 -9.05 6.32
N ILE A 149 -4.61 -10.33 6.37
CA ILE A 149 -3.23 -10.74 6.08
C ILE A 149 -3.28 -11.93 5.12
N GLY A 150 -2.72 -11.78 3.92
CA GLY A 150 -2.80 -12.80 2.89
C GLY A 150 -4.26 -13.09 2.52
N VAL A 151 -4.69 -14.35 2.60
CA VAL A 151 -6.08 -14.75 2.35
C VAL A 151 -7.00 -14.67 3.58
N PHE A 152 -6.47 -14.30 4.75
CA PHE A 152 -7.19 -14.33 6.02
C PHE A 152 -7.75 -12.95 6.35
N GLN A 153 -9.06 -12.88 6.65
CA GLN A 153 -9.79 -11.61 6.81
C GLN A 153 -9.32 -10.75 7.99
N THR A 154 -8.77 -11.38 9.03
CA THR A 154 -8.24 -10.67 10.19
C THR A 154 -6.91 -11.28 10.64
N LYS A 155 -6.17 -10.51 11.44
CA LYS A 155 -4.93 -10.97 12.06
C LYS A 155 -5.15 -12.17 12.99
N GLU A 156 -6.25 -12.21 13.73
CA GLU A 156 -6.58 -13.31 14.65
C GLU A 156 -6.78 -14.62 13.89
N ILE A 157 -7.46 -14.56 12.74
CA ILE A 157 -7.67 -15.71 11.86
C ILE A 157 -6.32 -16.18 11.31
N TYR A 158 -5.49 -15.24 10.83
CA TYR A 158 -4.15 -15.53 10.35
C TYR A 158 -3.30 -16.25 11.42
N GLU A 159 -3.27 -15.71 12.64
CA GLU A 159 -2.46 -16.24 13.74
C GLU A 159 -2.95 -17.63 14.13
N LYS A 160 -4.26 -17.81 14.31
CA LYS A 160 -4.85 -19.12 14.62
C LYS A 160 -4.54 -20.16 13.55
N PHE A 161 -4.61 -19.77 12.27
CA PHE A 161 -4.27 -20.66 11.16
C PHE A 161 -2.78 -21.02 11.16
N CYS A 162 -1.90 -20.05 11.40
CA CYS A 162 -0.46 -20.26 11.48
C CYS A 162 -0.08 -21.19 12.64
N SER A 163 -0.60 -20.95 13.84
CA SER A 163 -0.35 -21.80 15.01
C SER A 163 -0.85 -23.22 14.79
N LYS A 164 -2.03 -23.41 14.17
CA LYS A 164 -2.51 -24.73 13.77
C LYS A 164 -1.59 -25.38 12.73
N CYS A 165 -1.03 -24.61 11.80
CA CYS A 165 -0.09 -25.14 10.82
C CYS A 165 1.20 -25.66 11.46
N GLU A 166 1.67 -25.11 12.57
CA GLU A 166 2.91 -25.55 13.23
C GLU A 166 2.85 -27.02 13.68
N THR A 167 1.68 -27.55 14.02
CA THR A 167 1.48 -28.96 14.38
C THR A 167 1.27 -29.87 13.17
N CYS A 168 1.24 -29.34 11.95
CA CYS A 168 1.04 -30.09 10.72
C CYS A 168 2.34 -30.75 10.21
N GLN A 169 2.26 -31.98 9.70
CA GLN A 169 3.41 -32.68 9.10
C GLN A 169 4.09 -31.89 7.98
N ARG A 170 3.31 -31.20 7.16
CA ARG A 170 3.81 -30.43 6.00
C ARG A 170 4.58 -29.18 6.41
N PHE A 171 4.41 -28.68 7.62
CA PHE A 171 5.04 -27.44 8.08
C PHE A 171 6.56 -27.53 8.11
N LYS A 172 7.11 -28.66 8.63
CA LYS A 172 8.57 -28.92 8.64
C LYS A 172 9.19 -28.94 7.23
N ARG A 173 8.40 -29.15 6.18
CA ARG A 173 8.85 -29.26 4.78
C ARG A 173 8.59 -27.98 3.98
N ASN A 174 8.52 -26.82 4.63
CA ASN A 174 8.16 -25.54 3.99
C ASN A 174 6.82 -25.63 3.25
N CYS A 175 5.74 -25.81 4.02
CA CYS A 175 4.38 -26.00 3.48
C CYS A 175 4.04 -24.94 2.42
N SER A 176 3.99 -25.37 1.15
CA SER A 176 3.72 -24.49 0.01
C SER A 176 2.33 -23.87 0.06
N LEU A 177 1.33 -24.56 0.63
CA LEU A 177 -0.02 -24.02 0.82
C LEU A 177 -0.02 -22.88 1.83
N LEU A 178 0.67 -23.03 2.97
CA LEU A 178 0.79 -21.96 3.96
C LEU A 178 1.50 -20.75 3.35
N LYS A 179 2.61 -20.98 2.64
CA LYS A 179 3.35 -19.89 1.97
C LYS A 179 2.45 -19.13 0.99
N LYS A 180 1.72 -19.84 0.13
CA LYS A 180 0.78 -19.25 -0.84
C LYS A 180 -0.35 -18.47 -0.15
N ALA A 181 -0.92 -19.01 0.94
CA ALA A 181 -1.96 -18.35 1.71
C ALA A 181 -1.47 -17.02 2.32
N LYS A 182 -0.25 -17.00 2.87
CA LYS A 182 0.40 -15.77 3.38
C LYS A 182 0.66 -14.74 2.28
N GLU A 183 0.96 -15.21 1.07
CA GLU A 183 1.11 -14.39 -0.14
C GLU A 183 -0.23 -13.88 -0.71
N GLY A 184 -1.38 -14.24 -0.13
CA GLY A 184 -2.70 -13.86 -0.65
C GLY A 184 -3.22 -14.72 -1.80
N LYS A 185 -2.58 -15.86 -2.09
CA LYS A 185 -3.02 -16.77 -3.17
C LYS A 185 -4.10 -17.73 -2.67
N ILE A 186 -5.29 -17.61 -3.25
CA ILE A 186 -6.42 -18.50 -3.01
C ILE A 186 -6.12 -19.90 -3.56
N SER A 187 -6.50 -20.93 -2.82
CA SER A 187 -6.32 -22.34 -3.19
C SER A 187 -7.54 -23.15 -2.76
N LEU A 188 -7.89 -24.17 -3.55
CA LEU A 188 -9.05 -25.03 -3.27
C LEU A 188 -8.87 -25.84 -1.98
N GLU A 189 -7.63 -26.07 -1.56
CA GLU A 189 -7.29 -26.78 -0.33
C GLU A 189 -7.47 -25.96 0.93
N ILE A 190 -7.56 -24.63 0.83
CA ILE A 190 -7.79 -23.73 1.97
C ILE A 190 -9.12 -23.03 1.75
N GLN A 191 -10.14 -23.43 2.50
CA GLN A 191 -11.49 -22.89 2.43
C GLN A 191 -11.99 -22.62 3.85
N ASN A 192 -12.64 -21.47 4.06
CA ASN A 192 -13.15 -21.06 5.38
C ASN A 192 -12.09 -21.19 6.49
N ASP A 193 -10.86 -20.76 6.21
CA ASP A 193 -9.72 -20.82 7.13
C ASP A 193 -9.36 -22.25 7.59
N ILE A 194 -9.71 -23.27 6.79
CA ILE A 194 -9.40 -24.68 7.06
C ILE A 194 -8.62 -25.25 5.88
N CYS A 195 -7.49 -25.89 6.19
CA CYS A 195 -6.68 -26.62 5.22
C CYS A 195 -7.12 -28.09 5.15
N SER A 196 -7.65 -28.53 4.00
CA SER A 196 -8.08 -29.92 3.76
C SER A 196 -6.92 -30.93 3.71
N LYS A 197 -5.69 -30.44 3.53
CA LYS A 197 -4.45 -31.24 3.54
C LYS A 197 -3.73 -31.22 4.88
N TYR A 198 -4.38 -30.76 5.94
CA TYR A 198 -3.84 -30.79 7.29
C TYR A 198 -3.70 -32.24 7.78
N THR A 199 -2.56 -32.56 8.36
CA THR A 199 -2.32 -33.87 8.99
C THR A 199 -1.42 -33.64 10.19
N ILE A 200 -1.84 -34.12 11.36
CA ILE A 200 -1.08 -33.93 12.60
C ILE A 200 0.27 -34.63 12.52
N LYS A 201 1.32 -33.99 13.03
CA LYS A 201 2.62 -34.65 13.22
C LYS A 201 2.41 -35.88 14.10
N LYS A 202 2.86 -37.04 13.60
CA LYS A 202 3.07 -38.19 14.48
C LYS A 202 4.40 -37.93 15.18
N ASP A 203 4.42 -38.10 16.49
CA ASP A 203 5.64 -38.02 17.30
C ASP A 203 6.68 -39.04 16.83
#